data_AF-A0A954G7N8-F1
#
_entry.id   AF-A0A954G7N8-F1
#
_cell.length_a   1.000
_cell.length_b   1.000
_cell.length_c   1.000
_cell.angle_alpha   90.00
_cell.angle_beta   90.00
_cell.angle_gamma   90.00
#
_symmetry.space_group_name_H-M   'P 1'
#
loop_
_entity.id
_entity.type
_entity.pdbx_description
1 polymer ?
#
loop_
_entity_poly.entity_id
_entity_poly.type
_entity_poly.pdbx_seq_one_letter_code
_entity_poly.pdbx_strand_id
1 'polypeptide(L)'
;RGVIYRADRLVKPTPENQLLAKMLLADTWIVDSLETAVKLSRGVGKKCRFVTMQGELVEENQSIFVGAIGGESAIFTRRSELRKLKNDLIRIDRTLNDNETALEKLDALLSTVDEERSVCQSQMQEASEALSIEKAAKVAAEQKLEQWNEEWTTVKNDLLDLERHAQKLRDEIETVLTEKQETEERLQSLNALIQEDESVLLNKQCEVQELKEQQNARKLELATHEERLAGLNQRCDRLKLEFEQRQQQQEESNRRYELSLEKNSQIKLHILNTRALLDEQYLKQENLLASAASVSAIRDEKRQFKKQLSSEEAALRKERRELSEQKHEEEFKTRDIDHQITTLAERIEEEYQLTLEEIVASGESVLKQHLEEQAQYESESESEAETETESVSEEEFASAEETAED
;
A
#
# COMPACT_ATOMS: atom_id res chain seq x y z
N ARG A 1 -206.19 14.23 46.87
CA ARG A 1 -205.30 13.43 45.98
C ARG A 1 -205.66 11.97 46.22
N GLY A 2 -205.64 11.11 45.19
CA GLY A 2 -206.26 9.80 45.38
C GLY A 2 -205.99 8.70 44.35
N VAL A 3 -205.93 9.03 43.06
CA VAL A 3 -205.64 8.05 41.99
C VAL A 3 -204.26 8.34 41.41
N ILE A 4 -203.37 7.35 41.40
CA ILE A 4 -201.98 7.48 40.94
C ILE A 4 -201.89 7.14 39.45
N TYR A 5 -202.29 5.93 39.05
CA TYR A 5 -202.19 5.46 37.67
C TYR A 5 -203.34 4.52 37.31
N ARG A 6 -203.65 4.42 36.00
CA ARG A 6 -204.50 3.34 35.48
C ARG A 6 -203.61 2.13 35.16
N ALA A 7 -204.00 0.95 35.61
CA ALA A 7 -203.11 -0.22 35.62
C ALA A 7 -202.66 -0.64 34.21
N ASP A 8 -203.53 -0.50 33.21
CA ASP A 8 -203.25 -0.86 31.81
C ASP A 8 -202.09 -0.07 31.17
N ARG A 9 -201.76 1.12 31.67
CA ARG A 9 -200.70 1.98 31.11
C ARG A 9 -199.30 1.71 31.67
N LEU A 10 -199.19 0.90 32.73
CA LEU A 10 -197.90 0.57 33.34
C LEU A 10 -197.21 -0.62 32.67
N VAL A 11 -197.98 -1.44 31.97
CA VAL A 11 -197.44 -2.56 31.21
C VAL A 11 -197.11 -2.07 29.79
N LYS A 12 -195.99 -2.52 29.20
CA LYS A 12 -195.69 -2.33 27.77
C LYS A 12 -196.08 -3.60 27.01
N PRO A 13 -197.36 -3.81 26.67
CA PRO A 13 -197.79 -5.00 25.96
C PRO A 13 -197.23 -5.01 24.53
N THR A 14 -196.73 -6.16 24.11
CA THR A 14 -196.46 -6.48 22.70
C THR A 14 -197.78 -6.47 21.90
N PRO A 15 -197.75 -6.19 20.58
CA PRO A 15 -198.94 -5.91 19.78
C PRO A 15 -200.01 -7.00 19.83
N GLU A 16 -199.63 -8.26 20.03
CA GLU A 16 -200.55 -9.41 20.09
C GLU A 16 -201.44 -9.44 21.34
N ASN A 17 -200.97 -8.91 22.48
CA ASN A 17 -201.66 -9.03 23.78
C ASN A 17 -202.29 -7.72 24.26
N GLN A 18 -202.28 -6.68 23.42
CA GLN A 18 -202.81 -5.36 23.77
C GLN A 18 -204.30 -5.38 24.12
N LEU A 19 -205.09 -6.18 23.39
CA LEU A 19 -206.53 -6.24 23.63
C LEU A 19 -206.84 -6.89 24.99
N LEU A 20 -206.12 -7.97 25.31
CA LEU A 20 -206.28 -8.71 26.57
C LEU A 20 -205.85 -7.87 27.78
N ALA A 21 -204.71 -7.18 27.68
CA ALA A 21 -204.24 -6.28 28.73
C ALA A 21 -205.21 -5.13 29.00
N LYS A 22 -205.84 -4.57 27.95
CA LYS A 22 -206.90 -3.57 28.10
C LYS A 22 -208.14 -4.16 28.77
N MET A 23 -208.64 -5.31 28.32
CA MET A 23 -209.85 -5.90 28.90
C MET A 23 -209.71 -6.22 30.39
N LEU A 24 -208.55 -6.71 30.82
CA LEU A 24 -208.35 -7.14 32.21
C LEU A 24 -208.04 -5.98 33.17
N LEU A 25 -207.37 -4.93 32.68
CA LEU A 25 -206.79 -3.90 33.55
C LEU A 25 -207.38 -2.49 33.33
N ALA A 26 -208.25 -2.29 32.33
CA ALA A 26 -208.84 -0.97 32.06
C ALA A 26 -209.69 -0.44 33.22
N ASP A 27 -210.39 -1.33 33.91
CA ASP A 27 -211.27 -0.97 35.02
C ASP A 27 -210.56 -1.00 36.39
N THR A 28 -209.24 -1.26 36.38
CA THR A 28 -208.41 -1.30 37.57
C THR A 28 -207.56 -0.04 37.69
N TRP A 29 -207.74 0.67 38.79
CA TRP A 29 -207.06 1.92 39.10
C TRP A 29 -206.16 1.75 40.31
N ILE A 30 -204.95 2.28 40.21
CA ILE A 30 -203.98 2.23 41.29
C ILE A 30 -204.11 3.51 42.11
N VAL A 31 -204.37 3.36 43.39
CA VAL A 31 -204.64 4.44 44.34
C VAL A 31 -203.57 4.48 45.43
N ASP A 32 -203.46 5.63 46.07
CA ASP A 32 -202.45 5.88 47.09
C ASP A 32 -202.74 5.18 48.42
N SER A 33 -204.00 5.20 48.85
CA SER A 33 -204.43 4.58 50.11
C SER A 33 -205.81 3.92 50.00
N LEU A 34 -206.04 2.97 50.91
CA LEU A 34 -207.30 2.25 51.01
C LEU A 34 -208.49 3.19 51.32
N GLU A 35 -208.27 4.22 52.14
CA GLU A 35 -209.31 5.21 52.45
C GLU A 35 -209.78 5.94 51.19
N THR A 36 -208.84 6.27 50.29
CA THR A 36 -209.16 6.91 49.03
C THR A 36 -209.91 5.94 48.10
N ALA A 37 -209.49 4.68 48.06
CA ALA A 37 -210.15 3.61 47.31
C ALA A 37 -211.65 3.52 47.68
N VAL A 38 -211.97 3.51 48.98
CA VAL A 38 -213.35 3.39 49.50
C VAL A 38 -214.18 4.66 49.25
N LYS A 39 -213.59 5.85 49.36
CA LYS A 39 -214.29 7.11 49.05
C LYS A 39 -214.69 7.17 47.58
N LEU A 40 -213.81 6.74 46.69
CA LEU A 40 -214.05 6.77 45.24
C LEU A 40 -215.06 5.70 44.79
N SER A 41 -215.03 4.51 45.41
CA SER A 41 -216.00 3.45 45.11
C SER A 41 -217.43 3.82 45.53
N ARG A 42 -217.63 4.66 46.56
CA ARG A 42 -218.96 5.14 46.98
C ARG A 42 -219.52 6.29 46.14
N GLY A 43 -218.66 7.04 45.46
CA GLY A 43 -219.02 8.22 44.67
C GLY A 43 -219.12 7.93 43.17
N VAL A 44 -218.30 8.63 42.39
CA VAL A 44 -218.33 8.64 40.91
C VAL A 44 -217.82 7.32 40.30
N GLY A 45 -217.05 6.52 41.06
CA GLY A 45 -216.35 5.32 40.59
C GLY A 45 -216.99 3.98 40.97
N LYS A 46 -218.32 3.90 41.10
CA LYS A 46 -219.04 2.70 41.58
C LYS A 46 -218.80 1.39 40.80
N LYS A 47 -218.26 1.45 39.58
CA LYS A 47 -217.97 0.28 38.72
C LYS A 47 -216.49 0.07 38.44
N CYS A 48 -215.59 0.61 39.26
CA CYS A 48 -214.15 0.45 39.08
C CYS A 48 -213.51 -0.30 40.26
N ARG A 49 -212.45 -1.05 39.96
CA ARG A 49 -211.60 -1.73 40.94
C ARG A 49 -210.45 -0.83 41.33
N PHE A 50 -210.12 -0.76 42.61
CA PHE A 50 -209.04 0.08 43.12
C PHE A 50 -207.99 -0.77 43.86
N VAL A 51 -206.73 -0.67 43.45
CA VAL A 51 -205.60 -1.40 44.05
C VAL A 51 -204.61 -0.42 44.67
N THR A 52 -204.17 -0.64 45.90
CA THR A 52 -203.11 0.17 46.52
C THR A 52 -201.72 -0.34 46.10
N MET A 53 -200.69 0.52 46.19
CA MET A 53 -199.29 0.12 45.91
C MET A 53 -198.78 -1.00 46.84
N GLN A 54 -199.49 -1.26 47.94
CA GLN A 54 -199.18 -2.31 48.92
C GLN A 54 -199.90 -3.64 48.60
N GLY A 55 -200.70 -3.68 47.53
CA GLY A 55 -201.38 -4.89 47.07
C GLY A 55 -202.77 -5.13 47.67
N GLU A 56 -203.38 -4.12 48.30
CA GLU A 56 -204.75 -4.20 48.83
C GLU A 56 -205.76 -3.85 47.72
N LEU A 57 -206.86 -4.60 47.61
CA LEU A 57 -207.83 -4.45 46.52
C LEU A 57 -209.24 -4.13 47.05
N VAL A 58 -209.89 -3.14 46.46
CA VAL A 58 -211.31 -2.82 46.63
C VAL A 58 -212.06 -3.09 45.33
N GLU A 59 -213.03 -4.01 45.36
CA GLU A 59 -213.86 -4.35 44.20
C GLU A 59 -215.13 -3.49 44.08
N GLU A 60 -215.81 -3.59 42.93
CA GLU A 60 -217.03 -2.85 42.58
C GLU A 60 -218.19 -3.08 43.56
N ASN A 61 -218.28 -4.28 44.14
CA ASN A 61 -219.28 -4.66 45.14
C ASN A 61 -218.93 -4.17 46.56
N GLN A 62 -217.90 -3.33 46.70
CA GLN A 62 -217.36 -2.80 47.96
C GLN A 62 -216.76 -3.86 48.89
N SER A 63 -216.43 -5.05 48.37
CA SER A 63 -215.60 -6.01 49.11
C SER A 63 -214.14 -5.55 49.11
N ILE A 64 -213.48 -5.71 50.26
CA ILE A 64 -212.09 -5.29 50.46
C ILE A 64 -211.26 -6.54 50.77
N PHE A 65 -210.23 -6.77 49.97
CA PHE A 65 -209.25 -7.85 50.15
C PHE A 65 -207.92 -7.26 50.62
N VAL A 66 -207.54 -7.61 51.86
CA VAL A 66 -206.25 -7.26 52.46
C VAL A 66 -205.54 -8.56 52.81
N GLY A 67 -204.48 -8.88 52.08
CA GLY A 67 -203.64 -10.05 52.35
C GLY A 67 -202.34 -10.00 51.55
N ALA A 68 -201.19 -10.10 52.23
CA ALA A 68 -199.87 -10.06 51.61
C ALA A 68 -199.46 -11.45 51.07
N ILE A 69 -198.98 -11.52 49.82
CA ILE A 69 -198.40 -12.74 49.19
C ILE A 69 -196.98 -12.42 48.70
N GLY A 70 -196.02 -13.31 48.98
CA GLY A 70 -194.62 -13.20 48.57
C GLY A 70 -194.17 -14.20 47.48
N GLY A 71 -193.14 -13.79 46.73
CA GLY A 71 -192.05 -14.62 46.15
C GLY A 71 -192.22 -15.26 44.76
N GLU A 72 -191.45 -14.79 43.75
CA GLU A 72 -190.81 -15.57 42.65
C GLU A 72 -190.07 -14.64 41.64
N SER A 73 -188.73 -14.63 41.60
CA SER A 73 -187.91 -13.86 40.62
C SER A 73 -186.48 -14.42 40.46
N ALA A 74 -186.22 -15.30 39.48
CA ALA A 74 -184.88 -15.90 39.28
C ALA A 74 -184.46 -16.25 37.82
N ILE A 75 -185.05 -15.63 36.79
CA ILE A 75 -184.71 -15.94 35.37
C ILE A 75 -183.90 -14.82 34.69
N PHE A 76 -183.91 -13.60 35.23
CA PHE A 76 -183.28 -12.42 34.58
C PHE A 76 -181.76 -12.31 34.80
N THR A 77 -181.21 -12.91 35.87
CA THR A 77 -179.80 -12.75 36.30
C THR A 77 -178.82 -13.57 35.45
N ARG A 78 -179.15 -14.82 35.12
CA ARG A 78 -178.26 -15.77 34.41
C ARG A 78 -177.98 -15.37 32.96
N ARG A 79 -178.96 -14.75 32.28
CA ARG A 79 -178.82 -14.23 30.92
C ARG A 79 -177.95 -12.97 30.84
N SER A 80 -177.73 -12.30 31.96
CA SER A 80 -176.83 -11.15 32.07
C SER A 80 -175.40 -11.58 32.37
N GLU A 81 -175.19 -12.63 33.18
CA GLU A 81 -173.87 -13.24 33.42
C GLU A 81 -173.28 -13.90 32.17
N LEU A 82 -174.07 -14.66 31.41
CA LEU A 82 -173.63 -15.24 30.13
C LEU A 82 -173.21 -14.16 29.12
N ARG A 83 -173.88 -13.00 29.12
CA ARG A 83 -173.49 -11.86 28.28
C ARG A 83 -172.18 -11.23 28.75
N LYS A 84 -171.94 -11.12 30.05
CA LYS A 84 -170.66 -10.66 30.61
C LYS A 84 -169.53 -11.61 30.22
N LEU A 85 -169.68 -12.91 30.47
CA LEU A 85 -168.68 -13.92 30.11
C LEU A 85 -168.37 -13.95 28.60
N LYS A 86 -169.38 -13.78 27.75
CA LYS A 86 -169.17 -13.69 26.30
C LYS A 86 -168.39 -12.43 25.90
N ASN A 87 -168.66 -11.30 26.54
CA ASN A 87 -167.90 -10.06 26.31
C ASN A 87 -166.48 -10.15 26.86
N ASP A 88 -166.28 -10.81 28.00
CA ASP A 88 -164.97 -11.06 28.59
C ASP A 88 -164.15 -12.01 27.72
N LEU A 89 -164.76 -13.06 27.15
CA LEU A 89 -164.12 -13.95 26.19
C LEU A 89 -163.64 -13.16 24.95
N ILE A 90 -164.51 -12.34 24.35
CA ILE A 90 -164.14 -11.49 23.19
C ILE A 90 -163.00 -10.53 23.55
N ARG A 91 -163.00 -9.99 24.77
CA ARG A 91 -161.93 -9.11 25.25
C ARG A 91 -160.62 -9.87 25.41
N ILE A 92 -160.65 -11.06 26.02
CA ILE A 92 -159.48 -11.91 26.22
C ILE A 92 -158.91 -12.34 24.86
N ASP A 93 -159.76 -12.75 23.93
CA ASP A 93 -159.39 -13.17 22.58
C ASP A 93 -158.69 -12.03 21.81
N ARG A 94 -159.21 -10.80 21.93
CA ARG A 94 -158.54 -9.61 21.40
C ARG A 94 -157.19 -9.37 22.05
N THR A 95 -157.10 -9.43 23.38
CA THR A 95 -155.81 -9.25 24.07
C THR A 95 -154.81 -10.35 23.74
N LEU A 96 -155.27 -11.57 23.49
CA LEU A 96 -154.44 -12.70 23.11
C LEU A 96 -153.89 -12.48 21.70
N ASN A 97 -154.74 -12.11 20.75
CA ASN A 97 -154.32 -11.76 19.39
C ASN A 97 -153.37 -10.54 19.38
N ASP A 98 -153.64 -9.51 20.19
CA ASP A 98 -152.75 -8.35 20.33
C ASP A 98 -151.38 -8.78 20.90
N ASN A 99 -151.35 -9.67 21.89
CA ASN A 99 -150.10 -10.22 22.45
C ASN A 99 -149.36 -11.13 21.47
N GLU A 100 -150.07 -11.97 20.70
CA GLU A 100 -149.48 -12.81 19.65
C GLU A 100 -148.82 -11.95 18.57
N THR A 101 -149.51 -10.92 18.08
CA THR A 101 -148.89 -9.99 17.12
C THR A 101 -147.74 -9.18 17.71
N ALA A 102 -147.76 -8.90 19.02
CA ALA A 102 -146.64 -8.27 19.71
C ALA A 102 -145.43 -9.22 19.84
N LEU A 103 -145.67 -10.50 20.14
CA LEU A 103 -144.64 -11.54 20.17
C LEU A 103 -144.02 -11.75 18.79
N GLU A 104 -144.83 -11.88 17.73
CA GLU A 104 -144.33 -11.99 16.35
C GLU A 104 -143.43 -10.81 15.96
N LYS A 105 -143.81 -9.58 16.36
CA LYS A 105 -142.96 -8.39 16.14
C LYS A 105 -141.67 -8.45 16.95
N LEU A 106 -141.73 -8.90 18.21
CA LEU A 106 -140.56 -9.06 19.06
C LEU A 106 -139.61 -10.13 18.53
N ASP A 107 -140.13 -11.26 18.04
CA ASP A 107 -139.34 -12.32 17.42
C ASP A 107 -138.70 -11.86 16.12
N ALA A 108 -139.43 -11.10 15.29
CA ALA A 108 -138.86 -10.48 14.10
C ALA A 108 -137.73 -9.49 14.46
N LEU A 109 -137.92 -8.66 15.49
CA LEU A 109 -136.89 -7.76 15.99
C LEU A 109 -135.68 -8.51 16.55
N LEU A 110 -135.89 -9.57 17.32
CA LEU A 110 -134.81 -10.41 17.84
C LEU A 110 -134.01 -11.04 16.71
N SER A 111 -134.68 -11.59 15.69
CA SER A 111 -134.02 -12.14 14.51
C SER A 111 -133.16 -11.09 13.81
N THR A 112 -133.66 -9.86 13.63
CA THR A 112 -132.86 -8.79 13.01
C THR A 112 -131.66 -8.39 13.87
N VAL A 113 -131.82 -8.31 15.19
CA VAL A 113 -130.72 -7.96 16.11
C VAL A 113 -129.67 -9.08 16.17
N ASP A 114 -130.09 -10.35 16.12
CA ASP A 114 -129.17 -11.48 16.09
C ASP A 114 -128.40 -11.55 14.75
N GLU A 115 -129.05 -11.23 13.63
CA GLU A 115 -128.38 -11.07 12.33
C GLU A 115 -127.36 -9.92 12.37
N GLU A 116 -127.75 -8.74 12.85
CA GLU A 116 -126.85 -7.59 13.01
C GLU A 116 -125.67 -7.90 13.95
N ARG A 117 -125.93 -8.61 15.05
CA ARG A 117 -124.90 -9.06 15.99
C ARG A 117 -123.93 -10.04 15.33
N SER A 118 -124.44 -10.99 14.56
CA SER A 118 -123.62 -11.96 13.83
C SER A 118 -122.71 -11.27 12.81
N VAL A 119 -123.24 -10.30 12.06
CA VAL A 119 -122.47 -9.47 11.12
C VAL A 119 -121.40 -8.66 11.86
N CYS A 120 -121.77 -7.99 12.95
CA CYS A 120 -120.82 -7.22 13.76
C CYS A 120 -119.71 -8.11 14.35
N GLN A 121 -120.05 -9.31 14.80
CA GLN A 121 -119.07 -10.28 15.32
C GLN A 121 -118.11 -10.77 14.22
N SER A 122 -118.62 -11.05 13.01
CA SER A 122 -117.77 -11.40 11.85
C SER A 122 -116.80 -10.26 11.51
N GLN A 123 -117.30 -9.01 11.46
CA GLN A 123 -116.47 -7.83 11.18
C GLN A 123 -115.42 -7.60 12.27
N MET A 124 -115.77 -7.79 13.55
CA MET A 124 -114.80 -7.72 14.64
C MET A 124 -113.72 -8.79 14.51
N GLN A 125 -114.09 -10.00 14.12
CA GLN A 125 -113.13 -11.09 13.94
C GLN A 125 -112.19 -10.80 12.76
N GLU A 126 -112.71 -10.40 11.60
CA GLU A 126 -111.91 -9.98 10.43
C GLU A 126 -110.96 -8.82 10.77
N ALA A 127 -111.44 -7.80 11.48
CA ALA A 127 -110.62 -6.67 11.92
C ALA A 127 -109.53 -7.11 12.92
N SER A 128 -109.82 -8.07 13.80
CA SER A 128 -108.85 -8.59 14.76
C SER A 128 -107.76 -9.43 14.07
N GLU A 129 -108.12 -10.21 13.05
CA GLU A 129 -107.19 -11.00 12.24
C GLU A 129 -106.30 -10.06 11.41
N ALA A 130 -106.88 -9.05 10.75
CA ALA A 130 -106.13 -8.02 10.04
C ALA A 130 -105.15 -7.27 10.96
N LEU A 131 -105.60 -6.88 12.16
CA LEU A 131 -104.73 -6.25 13.15
C LEU A 131 -103.60 -7.18 13.63
N SER A 132 -103.87 -8.48 13.77
CA SER A 132 -102.85 -9.47 14.15
C SER A 132 -101.79 -9.62 13.06
N ILE A 133 -102.20 -9.64 11.79
CA ILE A 133 -101.29 -9.71 10.64
C ILE A 133 -100.40 -8.45 10.59
N GLU A 134 -100.99 -7.25 10.71
CA GLU A 134 -100.23 -5.99 10.71
C GLU A 134 -99.27 -5.88 11.90
N LYS A 135 -99.67 -6.35 13.09
CA LYS A 135 -98.78 -6.42 14.25
C LYS A 135 -97.60 -7.36 14.00
N ALA A 136 -97.85 -8.53 13.43
CA ALA A 136 -96.78 -9.47 13.09
C ALA A 136 -95.82 -8.89 12.04
N ALA A 137 -96.37 -8.21 11.01
CA ALA A 137 -95.58 -7.52 10.00
C ALA A 137 -94.71 -6.40 10.59
N LYS A 138 -95.26 -5.61 11.51
CA LYS A 138 -94.52 -4.57 12.23
C LYS A 138 -93.37 -5.15 13.05
N VAL A 139 -93.61 -6.19 13.84
CA VAL A 139 -92.56 -6.84 14.65
C VAL A 139 -91.47 -7.43 13.75
N ALA A 140 -91.83 -8.05 12.62
CA ALA A 140 -90.86 -8.55 11.67
C ALA A 140 -90.02 -7.43 11.02
N ALA A 141 -90.62 -6.26 10.76
CA ALA A 141 -89.92 -5.09 10.25
C ALA A 141 -88.96 -4.49 11.30
N GLU A 142 -89.39 -4.41 12.56
CA GLU A 142 -88.56 -3.94 13.68
C GLU A 142 -87.35 -4.86 13.89
N GLN A 143 -87.54 -6.19 13.85
CA GLN A 143 -86.44 -7.15 13.93
C GLN A 143 -85.43 -7.00 12.79
N LYS A 144 -85.89 -6.78 11.54
CA LYS A 144 -85.00 -6.53 10.40
C LYS A 144 -84.21 -5.23 10.56
N LEU A 145 -84.84 -4.19 11.09
CA LEU A 145 -84.19 -2.91 11.34
C LEU A 145 -83.10 -3.05 12.40
N GLU A 146 -83.35 -3.82 13.45
CA GLU A 146 -82.36 -4.12 14.49
C GLU A 146 -81.18 -4.93 13.92
N GLN A 147 -81.44 -5.96 13.12
CA GLN A 147 -80.41 -6.72 12.40
C GLN A 147 -79.55 -5.82 11.51
N TRP A 148 -80.17 -4.94 10.71
CA TRP A 148 -79.44 -4.00 9.86
C TRP A 148 -78.65 -2.98 10.65
N ASN A 149 -79.13 -2.54 11.81
CA ASN A 149 -78.37 -1.66 12.70
C ASN A 149 -77.14 -2.37 13.25
N GLU A 150 -77.27 -3.63 13.70
CA GLU A 150 -76.14 -4.44 14.14
C GLU A 150 -75.11 -4.60 13.01
N GLU A 151 -75.53 -5.03 11.82
CA GLU A 151 -74.68 -5.14 10.63
C GLU A 151 -74.03 -3.80 10.24
N TRP A 152 -74.76 -2.70 10.34
CA TRP A 152 -74.21 -1.38 10.04
C TRP A 152 -73.14 -0.99 11.07
N THR A 153 -73.36 -1.28 12.35
CA THR A 153 -72.36 -0.99 13.39
C THR A 153 -71.10 -1.84 13.23
N THR A 154 -71.21 -3.11 12.85
CA THR A 154 -70.04 -3.96 12.59
C THR A 154 -69.26 -3.46 11.39
N VAL A 155 -69.92 -3.20 10.25
CA VAL A 155 -69.27 -2.66 9.04
C VAL A 155 -68.62 -1.30 9.32
N LYS A 156 -69.26 -0.44 10.12
CA LYS A 156 -68.69 0.83 10.51
C LYS A 156 -67.42 0.66 11.35
N ASN A 157 -67.41 -0.27 12.30
CA ASN A 157 -66.22 -0.54 13.10
C ASN A 157 -65.09 -1.13 12.26
N ASP A 158 -65.42 -2.08 11.37
CA ASP A 158 -64.46 -2.67 10.43
C ASP A 158 -63.82 -1.60 9.53
N LEU A 159 -64.62 -0.64 9.04
CA LEU A 159 -64.13 0.48 8.25
C LEU A 159 -63.18 1.38 9.05
N LEU A 160 -63.51 1.71 10.30
CA LEU A 160 -62.62 2.49 11.18
C LEU A 160 -61.31 1.76 11.47
N ASP A 161 -61.35 0.45 11.67
CA ASP A 161 -60.15 -0.34 11.91
C ASP A 161 -59.30 -0.46 10.63
N LEU A 162 -59.92 -0.65 9.46
CA LEU A 162 -59.22 -0.59 8.17
C LEU A 162 -58.57 0.77 7.92
N GLU A 163 -59.23 1.88 8.25
CA GLU A 163 -58.64 3.23 8.16
C GLU A 163 -57.43 3.39 9.08
N ARG A 164 -57.50 2.88 10.32
CA ARG A 164 -56.35 2.86 11.24
C ARG A 164 -55.20 2.01 10.70
N HIS A 165 -55.50 0.84 10.14
CA HIS A 165 -54.49 -0.02 9.54
C HIS A 165 -53.84 0.63 8.31
N ALA A 166 -54.63 1.26 7.45
CA ALA A 166 -54.12 2.01 6.31
C ALA A 166 -53.24 3.17 6.74
N GLN A 167 -53.59 3.87 7.83
CA GLN A 167 -52.74 4.93 8.37
C GLN A 167 -51.41 4.39 8.91
N LYS A 168 -51.44 3.31 9.72
CA LYS A 168 -50.21 2.68 10.22
C LYS A 168 -49.29 2.23 9.09
N LEU A 169 -49.84 1.60 8.05
CA LEU A 169 -49.07 1.19 6.88
C LEU A 169 -48.47 2.39 6.12
N ARG A 170 -49.19 3.51 6.05
CA ARG A 170 -48.64 4.75 5.45
C ARG A 170 -47.46 5.28 6.27
N ASP A 171 -47.60 5.33 7.60
CA ASP A 171 -46.54 5.78 8.49
C ASP A 171 -45.32 4.84 8.40
N GLU A 172 -45.54 3.51 8.36
CA GLU A 172 -44.49 2.51 8.14
C GLU A 172 -43.78 2.70 6.79
N ILE A 173 -44.52 2.93 5.70
CA ILE A 173 -43.94 3.22 4.38
C ILE A 173 -43.08 4.49 4.43
N GLU A 174 -43.55 5.54 5.10
CA GLU A 174 -42.79 6.79 5.24
C GLU A 174 -41.49 6.56 6.00
N THR A 175 -41.52 5.83 7.12
CA THR A 175 -40.29 5.48 7.87
C THR A 175 -39.31 4.68 7.02
N VAL A 176 -39.76 3.65 6.32
CA VAL A 176 -38.91 2.82 5.43
C VAL A 176 -38.33 3.66 4.29
N LEU A 177 -39.08 4.62 3.74
CA LEU A 177 -38.55 5.51 2.70
C LEU A 177 -37.46 6.44 3.24
N THR A 178 -37.60 6.96 4.46
CA THR A 178 -36.55 7.77 5.10
C THR A 178 -35.29 6.96 5.37
N GLU A 179 -35.42 5.74 5.93
CA GLU A 179 -34.29 4.83 6.15
C GLU A 179 -33.59 4.45 4.83
N LYS A 180 -34.36 4.23 3.77
CA LYS A 180 -33.83 3.98 2.43
C LYS A 180 -33.01 5.17 1.93
N GLN A 181 -33.52 6.40 2.05
CA GLN A 181 -32.78 7.59 1.63
C GLN A 181 -31.49 7.76 2.42
N GLU A 182 -31.51 7.60 3.75
CA GLU A 182 -30.30 7.67 4.57
C GLU A 182 -29.26 6.61 4.18
N THR A 183 -29.70 5.40 3.88
CA THR A 183 -28.79 4.32 3.46
C THR A 183 -28.22 4.55 2.07
N GLU A 184 -29.00 5.10 1.13
CA GLU A 184 -28.52 5.52 -0.19
C GLU A 184 -27.48 6.65 -0.09
N GLU A 185 -27.69 7.66 0.76
CA GLU A 185 -26.71 8.72 1.02
C GLU A 185 -25.41 8.19 1.66
N ARG A 186 -25.53 7.26 2.63
CA ARG A 186 -24.37 6.57 3.21
C ARG A 186 -23.60 5.77 2.17
N LEU A 187 -24.29 5.07 1.26
CA LEU A 187 -23.64 4.35 0.16
C LEU A 187 -22.92 5.29 -0.81
N GLN A 188 -23.52 6.43 -1.15
CA GLN A 188 -22.89 7.42 -2.02
C GLN A 188 -21.62 8.00 -1.40
N SER A 189 -21.65 8.36 -0.11
CA SER A 189 -20.48 8.87 0.61
C SER A 189 -19.36 7.83 0.74
N LEU A 190 -19.69 6.56 1.03
CA LEU A 190 -18.72 5.47 1.04
C LEU A 190 -18.10 5.23 -0.35
N ASN A 191 -18.89 5.27 -1.41
CA ASN A 191 -18.36 5.12 -2.77
C ASN A 191 -17.43 6.26 -3.16
N ALA A 192 -17.73 7.50 -2.74
CA ALA A 192 -16.83 8.64 -2.96
C ALA A 192 -15.49 8.46 -2.23
N LEU A 193 -15.52 7.98 -0.98
CA LEU A 193 -14.31 7.66 -0.21
C LEU A 193 -13.48 6.55 -0.88
N ILE A 194 -14.13 5.49 -1.37
CA ILE A 194 -13.45 4.40 -2.09
C ILE A 194 -12.75 4.94 -3.34
N GLN A 195 -13.41 5.81 -4.12
CA GLN A 195 -12.79 6.41 -5.31
C GLN A 195 -11.60 7.30 -4.97
N GLU A 196 -11.69 8.06 -3.87
CA GLU A 196 -10.58 8.86 -3.37
C GLU A 196 -9.39 7.97 -2.97
N ASP A 197 -9.64 6.93 -2.17
CA ASP A 197 -8.63 5.97 -1.73
C ASP A 197 -7.99 5.22 -2.91
N GLU A 198 -8.76 4.81 -3.92
CA GLU A 198 -8.25 4.19 -5.14
C GLU A 198 -7.30 5.13 -5.90
N SER A 199 -7.64 6.43 -5.97
CA SER A 199 -6.78 7.42 -6.61
C SER A 199 -5.46 7.63 -5.84
N VAL A 200 -5.52 7.65 -4.51
CA VAL A 200 -4.34 7.76 -3.66
C VAL A 200 -3.46 6.51 -3.78
N LEU A 201 -4.08 5.34 -3.80
CA LEU A 201 -3.38 4.06 -3.94
C LEU A 201 -2.68 3.97 -5.30
N LEU A 202 -3.33 4.40 -6.39
CA LEU A 202 -2.71 4.48 -7.71
C LEU A 202 -1.50 5.42 -7.73
N ASN A 203 -1.63 6.61 -7.15
CA ASN A 203 -0.51 7.55 -7.05
C ASN A 203 0.66 6.96 -6.26
N LYS A 204 0.38 6.29 -5.13
CA LYS A 204 1.41 5.61 -4.33
C LYS A 204 2.05 4.44 -5.07
N GLN A 205 1.30 3.70 -5.89
CA GLN A 205 1.88 2.66 -6.74
C GLN A 205 2.83 3.24 -7.79
N CYS A 206 2.48 4.35 -8.42
CA CYS A 206 3.38 5.06 -9.34
C CYS A 206 4.67 5.52 -8.63
N GLU A 207 4.55 6.16 -7.46
CA GLU A 207 5.72 6.57 -6.65
C GLU A 207 6.63 5.38 -6.33
N VAL A 208 6.07 4.23 -5.96
CA VAL A 208 6.84 3.01 -5.67
C VAL A 208 7.53 2.47 -6.93
N GLN A 209 6.89 2.52 -8.10
CA GLN A 209 7.50 2.09 -9.35
C GLN A 209 8.67 3.01 -9.72
N GLU A 210 8.50 4.33 -9.64
CA GLU A 210 9.57 5.31 -9.90
C GLU A 210 10.76 5.10 -8.95
N LEU A 211 10.50 4.89 -7.65
CA LEU A 211 11.57 4.63 -6.68
C LEU A 211 12.31 3.32 -6.96
N LYS A 212 11.60 2.28 -7.44
CA LYS A 212 12.23 1.01 -7.85
C LYS A 212 13.11 1.20 -9.09
N GLU A 213 12.65 1.97 -10.07
CA GLU A 213 13.45 2.29 -11.26
C GLU A 213 14.70 3.08 -10.89
N GLN A 214 14.57 4.10 -10.05
CA GLN A 214 15.72 4.86 -9.51
C GLN A 214 16.68 3.97 -8.72
N GLN A 215 16.15 3.04 -7.91
CA GLN A 215 16.99 2.09 -7.18
C GLN A 215 17.75 1.17 -8.14
N ASN A 216 17.11 0.67 -9.19
CA ASN A 216 17.75 -0.19 -10.18
C ASN A 216 18.82 0.58 -10.99
N ALA A 217 18.54 1.82 -11.37
CA ALA A 217 19.51 2.69 -12.02
C ALA A 217 20.76 2.90 -11.15
N ARG A 218 20.57 3.24 -9.86
CA ARG A 218 21.70 3.39 -8.92
C ARG A 218 22.48 2.10 -8.69
N LYS A 219 21.82 0.94 -8.68
CA LYS A 219 22.49 -0.36 -8.58
C LYS A 219 23.35 -0.66 -9.82
N LEU A 220 22.85 -0.32 -11.01
CA LEU A 220 23.62 -0.45 -12.25
C LEU A 220 24.82 0.50 -12.24
N GLU A 221 24.63 1.77 -11.85
CA GLU A 221 25.73 2.72 -11.69
C GLU A 221 26.79 2.21 -10.71
N LEU A 222 26.37 1.73 -9.54
CA LEU A 222 27.25 1.13 -8.53
C LEU A 222 28.08 -0.02 -9.15
N ALA A 223 27.43 -0.96 -9.84
CA ALA A 223 28.11 -2.08 -10.50
C ALA A 223 29.14 -1.59 -11.53
N THR A 224 28.80 -0.58 -12.35
CA THR A 224 29.78 -0.01 -13.30
C THR A 224 30.96 0.67 -12.61
N HIS A 225 30.72 1.32 -11.46
CA HIS A 225 31.79 1.92 -10.67
C HIS A 225 32.67 0.86 -10.00
N GLU A 226 32.08 -0.22 -9.49
CA GLU A 226 32.81 -1.38 -8.94
C GLU A 226 33.67 -2.06 -10.00
N GLU A 227 33.15 -2.29 -11.20
CA GLU A 227 33.92 -2.84 -12.33
C GLU A 227 35.08 -1.92 -12.74
N ARG A 228 34.84 -0.60 -12.80
CA ARG A 228 35.89 0.39 -13.08
C ARG A 228 36.96 0.40 -11.99
N LEU A 229 36.57 0.34 -10.71
CA LEU A 229 37.51 0.25 -9.59
C LEU A 229 38.33 -1.03 -9.64
N ALA A 230 37.71 -2.18 -9.92
CA ALA A 230 38.42 -3.44 -10.10
C ALA A 230 39.44 -3.35 -11.26
N GLY A 231 39.04 -2.77 -12.38
CA GLY A 231 39.93 -2.54 -13.53
C GLY A 231 41.10 -1.58 -13.21
N LEU A 232 40.85 -0.51 -12.46
CA LEU A 232 41.89 0.41 -12.01
C LEU A 232 42.85 -0.26 -11.02
N ASN A 233 42.35 -1.04 -10.07
CA ASN A 233 43.17 -1.79 -9.12
C ASN A 233 44.07 -2.79 -9.85
N GLN A 234 43.53 -3.55 -10.80
CA GLN A 234 44.35 -4.46 -11.63
C GLN A 234 45.44 -3.72 -12.42
N ARG A 235 45.14 -2.52 -12.94
CA ARG A 235 46.17 -1.68 -13.61
C ARG A 235 47.22 -1.19 -12.64
N CYS A 236 46.82 -0.73 -11.45
CA CYS A 236 47.76 -0.32 -10.40
C CYS A 236 48.68 -1.48 -10.00
N ASP A 237 48.14 -2.68 -9.82
CA ASP A 237 48.94 -3.85 -9.43
C ASP A 237 49.91 -4.28 -10.54
N ARG A 238 49.49 -4.23 -11.81
CA ARG A 238 50.40 -4.45 -12.95
C ARG A 238 51.53 -3.41 -12.99
N LEU A 239 51.20 -2.12 -12.82
CA LEU A 239 52.20 -1.05 -12.82
C LEU A 239 53.18 -1.17 -11.65
N LYS A 240 52.71 -1.60 -10.47
CA LYS A 240 53.58 -1.90 -9.32
C LYS A 240 54.56 -3.04 -9.66
N LEU A 241 54.08 -4.14 -10.23
CA LEU A 241 54.93 -5.25 -10.64
C LEU A 241 55.95 -4.82 -11.71
N GLU A 242 55.54 -4.06 -12.71
CA GLU A 242 56.46 -3.51 -13.72
C GLU A 242 57.49 -2.56 -13.10
N PHE A 243 57.09 -1.75 -12.12
CA PHE A 243 57.99 -0.86 -11.40
C PHE A 243 59.03 -1.64 -10.61
N GLU A 244 58.61 -2.66 -9.84
CA GLU A 244 59.50 -3.55 -9.09
C GLU A 244 60.48 -4.28 -10.03
N GLN A 245 60.00 -4.79 -11.16
CA GLN A 245 60.87 -5.42 -12.17
C GLN A 245 61.88 -4.45 -12.78
N ARG A 246 61.46 -3.23 -13.13
CA ARG A 246 62.37 -2.19 -13.65
C ARG A 246 63.41 -1.79 -12.61
N GLN A 247 63.00 -1.69 -11.34
CA GLN A 247 63.91 -1.38 -10.24
C GLN A 247 64.97 -2.49 -10.08
N GLN A 248 64.57 -3.76 -10.07
CA GLN A 248 65.50 -4.88 -10.01
C GLN A 248 66.46 -4.90 -11.22
N GLN A 249 65.96 -4.66 -12.44
CA GLN A 249 66.80 -4.55 -13.63
C GLN A 249 67.81 -3.40 -13.54
N GLN A 250 67.39 -2.26 -12.98
CA GLN A 250 68.28 -1.12 -12.75
C GLN A 250 69.36 -1.45 -11.71
N GLU A 251 69.00 -2.09 -10.60
CA GLU A 251 69.95 -2.54 -9.57
C GLU A 251 70.96 -3.55 -10.13
N GLU A 252 70.52 -4.53 -10.92
CA GLU A 252 71.42 -5.46 -11.61
C GLU A 252 72.35 -4.76 -12.61
N SER A 253 71.83 -3.81 -13.39
CA SER A 253 72.62 -3.02 -14.34
C SER A 253 73.67 -2.19 -13.62
N ASN A 254 73.31 -1.53 -12.51
CA ASN A 254 74.24 -0.76 -11.68
C ASN A 254 75.34 -1.66 -11.11
N ARG A 255 74.98 -2.84 -10.59
CA ARG A 255 75.96 -3.80 -10.08
C ARG A 255 76.92 -4.28 -11.17
N ARG A 256 76.42 -4.54 -12.39
CA ARG A 256 77.28 -4.89 -13.55
C ARG A 256 78.21 -3.74 -13.92
N TYR A 257 77.72 -2.50 -13.87
CA TYR A 257 78.51 -1.31 -14.15
C TYR A 257 79.63 -1.12 -13.11
N GLU A 258 79.34 -1.24 -11.82
CA GLU A 258 80.32 -1.18 -10.72
C GLU A 258 81.42 -2.24 -10.89
N LEU A 259 81.04 -3.50 -11.14
CA LEU A 259 82.01 -4.57 -11.43
C LEU A 259 82.88 -4.27 -12.65
N SER A 260 82.32 -3.65 -13.70
CA SER A 260 83.09 -3.24 -14.86
C SER A 260 84.06 -2.10 -14.54
N LEU A 261 83.68 -1.19 -13.64
CA LEU A 261 84.51 -0.07 -13.19
C LEU A 261 85.69 -0.56 -12.34
N GLU A 262 85.44 -1.52 -11.44
CA GLU A 262 86.49 -2.22 -10.68
C GLU A 262 87.45 -2.98 -11.60
N LYS A 263 86.94 -3.72 -12.60
CA LYS A 263 87.82 -4.36 -13.58
C LYS A 263 88.66 -3.33 -14.35
N ASN A 264 88.07 -2.20 -14.71
CA ASN A 264 88.81 -1.12 -15.39
C ASN A 264 89.92 -0.55 -14.50
N SER A 265 89.66 -0.33 -13.21
CA SER A 265 90.69 0.15 -12.27
C SER A 265 91.80 -0.89 -12.06
N GLN A 266 91.47 -2.18 -11.97
CA GLN A 266 92.45 -3.27 -11.90
C GLN A 266 93.32 -3.35 -13.17
N ILE A 267 92.70 -3.25 -14.35
CA ILE A 267 93.45 -3.23 -15.62
C ILE A 267 94.38 -2.01 -15.68
N LYS A 268 93.91 -0.82 -15.27
CA LYS A 268 94.75 0.38 -15.20
C LYS A 268 95.94 0.21 -14.26
N LEU A 269 95.73 -0.35 -13.08
CA LEU A 269 96.81 -0.68 -12.13
C LEU A 269 97.80 -1.68 -12.73
N HIS A 270 97.30 -2.72 -13.41
CA HIS A 270 98.16 -3.68 -14.10
C HIS A 270 99.00 -3.04 -15.20
N ILE A 271 98.41 -2.13 -15.99
CA ILE A 271 99.15 -1.36 -17.02
C ILE A 271 100.23 -0.50 -16.36
N LEU A 272 99.93 0.20 -15.26
CA LEU A 272 100.92 1.01 -14.53
C LEU A 272 102.07 0.16 -13.98
N ASN A 273 101.76 -0.97 -13.34
CA ASN A 273 102.77 -1.88 -12.78
C ASN A 273 103.65 -2.49 -13.89
N THR A 274 103.07 -2.94 -14.99
CA THR A 274 103.84 -3.47 -16.13
C THR A 274 104.70 -2.40 -16.78
N ARG A 275 104.22 -1.15 -16.84
CA ARG A 275 105.01 -0.01 -17.32
C ARG A 275 106.18 0.31 -16.40
N ALA A 276 105.97 0.33 -15.08
CA ALA A 276 107.04 0.52 -14.10
C ALA A 276 108.11 -0.59 -14.20
N LEU A 277 107.70 -1.85 -14.32
CA LEU A 277 108.63 -2.97 -14.56
C LEU A 277 109.41 -2.78 -15.87
N LEU A 278 108.76 -2.29 -16.93
CA LEU A 278 109.40 -2.04 -18.20
C LEU A 278 110.42 -0.90 -18.11
N ASP A 279 110.11 0.17 -17.39
CA ASP A 279 111.03 1.28 -17.11
C ASP A 279 112.23 0.80 -16.26
N GLU A 280 112.03 -0.07 -15.27
CA GLU A 280 113.13 -0.69 -14.52
C GLU A 280 114.06 -1.53 -15.41
N GLN A 281 113.50 -2.26 -16.38
CA GLN A 281 114.31 -3.04 -17.33
C GLN A 281 115.10 -2.12 -18.28
N TYR A 282 114.52 -1.00 -18.72
CA TYR A 282 115.26 0.01 -19.48
C TYR A 282 116.42 0.60 -18.68
N LEU A 283 116.23 0.89 -17.40
CA LEU A 283 117.32 1.40 -16.54
C LEU A 283 118.43 0.36 -16.34
N LYS A 284 118.08 -0.92 -16.19
CA LYS A 284 119.06 -2.02 -16.20
C LYS A 284 119.80 -2.11 -17.53
N GLN A 285 119.10 -1.96 -18.64
CA GLN A 285 119.72 -1.96 -19.96
C GLN A 285 120.70 -0.79 -20.12
N GLU A 286 120.34 0.43 -19.71
CA GLU A 286 121.23 1.60 -19.73
C GLU A 286 122.48 1.37 -18.87
N ASN A 287 122.33 0.83 -17.67
CA ASN A 287 123.47 0.51 -16.79
C ASN A 287 124.40 -0.56 -17.41
N LEU A 288 123.83 -1.58 -18.06
CA LEU A 288 124.60 -2.59 -18.79
C LEU A 288 125.32 -1.99 -20.00
N LEU A 289 124.69 -1.07 -20.72
CA LEU A 289 125.34 -0.34 -21.82
C LEU A 289 126.48 0.56 -21.32
N ALA A 290 126.27 1.27 -20.20
CA ALA A 290 127.30 2.10 -19.59
C ALA A 290 128.50 1.27 -19.09
N SER A 291 128.26 0.12 -18.47
CA SER A 291 129.33 -0.80 -18.06
C SER A 291 130.03 -1.45 -19.25
N ALA A 292 129.32 -1.80 -20.33
CA ALA A 292 129.94 -2.27 -21.56
C ALA A 292 130.85 -1.19 -22.19
N ALA A 293 130.43 0.08 -22.15
CA ALA A 293 131.23 1.21 -22.62
C ALA A 293 132.49 1.41 -21.77
N SER A 294 132.40 1.33 -20.43
CA SER A 294 133.57 1.47 -19.56
C SER A 294 134.56 0.31 -19.74
N VAL A 295 134.09 -0.93 -19.89
CA VAL A 295 134.97 -2.07 -20.20
C VAL A 295 135.61 -1.92 -21.59
N SER A 296 134.91 -1.33 -22.56
CA SER A 296 135.53 -1.00 -23.85
C SER A 296 136.62 0.04 -23.72
N ALA A 297 136.42 1.10 -22.93
CA ALA A 297 137.43 2.12 -22.67
C ALA A 297 138.69 1.53 -22.02
N ILE A 298 138.53 0.70 -20.97
CA ILE A 298 139.66 0.01 -20.31
C ILE A 298 140.40 -0.91 -21.29
N ARG A 299 139.67 -1.62 -22.15
CA ARG A 299 140.26 -2.47 -23.18
C ARG A 299 141.11 -1.67 -24.16
N ASP A 300 140.61 -0.52 -24.60
CA ASP A 300 141.31 0.36 -25.54
C ASP A 300 142.55 1.00 -24.89
N GLU A 301 142.48 1.41 -23.62
CA GLU A 301 143.65 1.85 -22.83
C GLU A 301 144.73 0.77 -22.74
N LYS A 302 144.36 -0.47 -22.39
CA LYS A 302 145.32 -1.58 -22.34
C LYS A 302 145.92 -1.90 -23.71
N ARG A 303 145.16 -1.69 -24.79
CA ARG A 303 145.66 -1.85 -26.16
C ARG A 303 146.66 -0.74 -26.54
N GLN A 304 146.44 0.49 -26.06
CA GLN A 304 147.40 1.60 -26.22
C GLN A 304 148.69 1.36 -25.43
N PHE A 305 148.58 0.94 -24.16
CA PHE A 305 149.74 0.55 -23.35
C PHE A 305 150.58 -0.55 -24.01
N LYS A 306 149.92 -1.57 -24.59
CA LYS A 306 150.62 -2.63 -25.33
C LYS A 306 151.36 -2.10 -26.56
N LYS A 307 150.83 -1.09 -27.25
CA LYS A 307 151.51 -0.46 -28.40
C LYS A 307 152.75 0.33 -27.95
N GLN A 308 152.67 1.06 -26.85
CA GLN A 308 153.81 1.81 -26.27
C GLN A 308 154.96 0.88 -25.90
N LEU A 309 154.68 -0.19 -25.15
CA LEU A 309 155.65 -1.23 -24.82
C LEU A 309 156.30 -1.87 -26.07
N SER A 310 155.52 -2.11 -27.13
CA SER A 310 156.06 -2.64 -28.38
C SER A 310 156.97 -1.65 -29.13
N SER A 311 156.73 -0.33 -29.01
CA SER A 311 157.63 0.68 -29.60
C SER A 311 158.91 0.85 -28.81
N GLU A 312 158.84 0.80 -27.48
CA GLU A 312 160.02 0.79 -26.59
C GLU A 312 160.90 -0.44 -26.85
N GLU A 313 160.29 -1.62 -26.97
CA GLU A 313 161.00 -2.86 -27.33
C GLU A 313 161.67 -2.79 -28.71
N ALA A 314 161.06 -2.06 -29.67
CA ALA A 314 161.64 -1.84 -30.99
C ALA A 314 162.80 -0.84 -30.99
N ALA A 315 162.75 0.20 -30.14
CA ALA A 315 163.81 1.19 -29.96
C ALA A 315 165.07 0.55 -29.35
N LEU A 316 164.92 -0.22 -28.26
CA LEU A 316 166.02 -0.96 -27.63
C LEU A 316 166.67 -1.98 -28.57
N ARG A 317 165.89 -2.60 -29.47
CA ARG A 317 166.44 -3.49 -30.51
C ARG A 317 167.26 -2.74 -31.55
N LYS A 318 166.99 -1.45 -31.78
CA LYS A 318 167.72 -0.63 -32.75
C LYS A 318 169.06 -0.17 -32.16
N GLU A 319 169.06 0.33 -30.92
CA GLU A 319 170.29 0.68 -30.18
C GLU A 319 171.25 -0.51 -30.06
N ARG A 320 170.71 -1.71 -29.80
CA ARG A 320 171.53 -2.92 -29.76
C ARG A 320 172.22 -3.24 -31.09
N ARG A 321 171.62 -2.89 -32.23
CA ARG A 321 172.25 -3.10 -33.56
C ARG A 321 173.36 -2.09 -33.81
N GLU A 322 173.13 -0.82 -33.47
CA GLU A 322 174.11 0.26 -33.64
C GLU A 322 175.37 0.00 -32.80
N LEU A 323 175.21 -0.45 -31.55
CA LEU A 323 176.33 -0.88 -30.69
C LEU A 323 177.07 -2.13 -31.21
N SER A 324 176.37 -3.01 -31.93
CA SER A 324 177.00 -4.19 -32.54
C SER A 324 177.80 -3.85 -33.80
N GLU A 325 177.37 -2.84 -34.56
CA GLU A 325 178.08 -2.33 -35.74
C GLU A 325 179.36 -1.59 -35.33
N GLN A 326 179.30 -0.75 -34.30
CA GLN A 326 180.48 -0.08 -33.72
C GLN A 326 181.54 -1.08 -33.23
N LYS A 327 181.10 -2.19 -32.62
CA LYS A 327 182.02 -3.26 -32.21
C LYS A 327 182.73 -3.91 -33.41
N HIS A 328 182.04 -4.09 -34.53
CA HIS A 328 182.65 -4.70 -35.73
C HIS A 328 183.64 -3.76 -36.44
N GLU A 329 183.45 -2.45 -36.37
CA GLU A 329 184.40 -1.47 -36.91
C GLU A 329 185.73 -1.46 -36.14
N GLU A 330 185.69 -1.52 -34.81
CA GLU A 330 186.90 -1.57 -33.97
C GLU A 330 187.68 -2.89 -34.11
N GLU A 331 186.98 -4.01 -34.35
CA GLU A 331 187.61 -5.30 -34.65
C GLU A 331 188.30 -5.34 -36.04
N PHE A 332 187.85 -4.51 -36.99
CA PHE A 332 188.50 -4.40 -38.31
C PHE A 332 189.81 -3.61 -38.24
N LYS A 333 189.83 -2.50 -37.48
CA LYS A 333 191.03 -1.67 -37.27
C LYS A 333 192.17 -2.43 -36.60
N THR A 334 191.85 -3.34 -35.68
CA THR A 334 192.85 -4.17 -34.99
C THR A 334 193.51 -5.19 -35.93
N ARG A 335 192.77 -5.74 -36.90
CA ARG A 335 193.31 -6.70 -37.87
C ARG A 335 194.23 -6.05 -38.92
N ASP A 336 193.97 -4.80 -39.31
CA ASP A 336 194.82 -4.08 -40.28
C ASP A 336 196.20 -3.73 -39.69
N ILE A 337 196.27 -3.44 -38.38
CA ILE A 337 197.55 -3.13 -37.70
C ILE A 337 198.44 -4.39 -37.62
N ASP A 338 197.86 -5.55 -37.33
CA ASP A 338 198.60 -6.82 -37.28
C ASP A 338 199.20 -7.19 -38.65
N HIS A 339 198.50 -6.86 -39.74
CA HIS A 339 198.96 -7.15 -41.09
C HIS A 339 200.14 -6.27 -41.51
N GLN A 340 200.17 -5.00 -41.09
CA GLN A 340 201.28 -4.07 -41.36
C GLN A 340 202.57 -4.46 -40.63
N ILE A 341 202.46 -5.02 -39.42
CA ILE A 341 203.61 -5.52 -38.65
C ILE A 341 204.27 -6.72 -39.36
N THR A 342 203.47 -7.61 -39.96
CA THR A 342 203.99 -8.77 -40.69
C THR A 342 204.68 -8.36 -41.99
N THR A 343 204.15 -7.36 -42.71
CA THR A 343 204.78 -6.91 -43.97
C THR A 343 206.10 -6.17 -43.76
N LEU A 344 206.24 -5.45 -42.65
CA LEU A 344 207.49 -4.78 -42.29
C LEU A 344 208.58 -5.77 -41.86
N ALA A 345 208.20 -6.89 -41.25
CA ALA A 345 209.14 -7.94 -40.86
C ALA A 345 209.77 -8.65 -42.06
N GLU A 346 208.98 -8.96 -43.10
CA GLU A 346 209.46 -9.60 -44.33
C GLU A 346 210.37 -8.68 -45.15
N ARG A 347 210.12 -7.37 -45.11
CA ARG A 347 210.87 -6.39 -45.92
C ARG A 347 212.29 -6.13 -45.41
N ILE A 348 212.52 -6.28 -44.11
CA ILE A 348 213.86 -6.14 -43.50
C ILE A 348 214.74 -7.36 -43.78
N GLU A 349 214.14 -8.54 -43.92
CA GLU A 349 214.82 -9.80 -44.23
C GLU A 349 215.41 -9.81 -45.65
N GLU A 350 214.72 -9.17 -46.61
CA GLU A 350 215.07 -9.21 -48.03
C GLU A 350 216.18 -8.22 -48.42
N GLU A 351 216.22 -7.01 -47.86
CA GLU A 351 217.13 -5.95 -48.34
C GLU A 351 218.53 -5.97 -47.72
N TYR A 352 218.69 -6.56 -46.53
CA TYR A 352 219.96 -6.46 -45.78
C TYR A 352 220.59 -7.80 -45.39
N GLN A 353 219.99 -8.95 -45.75
CA GLN A 353 220.44 -10.29 -45.32
C GLN A 353 220.76 -10.37 -43.81
N LEU A 354 219.98 -9.61 -43.02
CA LEU A 354 220.04 -9.49 -41.56
C LEU A 354 218.61 -9.70 -41.06
N THR A 355 218.40 -10.69 -40.19
CA THR A 355 217.09 -10.97 -39.59
C THR A 355 216.82 -10.05 -38.40
N LEU A 356 215.54 -9.82 -38.06
CA LEU A 356 215.07 -8.84 -37.08
C LEU A 356 215.63 -9.02 -35.65
N GLU A 357 216.33 -10.12 -35.38
CA GLU A 357 217.05 -10.38 -34.13
C GLU A 357 218.48 -9.79 -34.12
N GLU A 358 219.17 -9.70 -35.27
CA GLU A 358 220.55 -9.20 -35.38
C GLU A 358 220.65 -7.66 -35.30
N ILE A 359 219.59 -6.95 -35.70
CA ILE A 359 219.48 -5.48 -35.59
C ILE A 359 219.14 -5.06 -34.14
N VAL A 360 218.31 -5.83 -33.43
CA VAL A 360 217.98 -5.55 -32.01
C VAL A 360 219.23 -5.69 -31.11
N ALA A 361 220.19 -6.54 -31.48
CA ALA A 361 221.48 -6.66 -30.78
C ALA A 361 222.45 -5.49 -31.07
N SER A 362 222.32 -4.79 -32.21
CA SER A 362 223.15 -3.62 -32.57
C SER A 362 222.79 -2.32 -31.85
N GLY A 363 221.70 -2.30 -31.07
CA GLY A 363 221.46 -1.30 -30.04
C GLY A 363 221.22 0.14 -30.53
N GLU A 364 220.99 0.38 -31.82
CA GLU A 364 220.65 1.71 -32.34
C GLU A 364 219.29 1.70 -33.03
N SER A 365 218.35 2.52 -32.52
CA SER A 365 217.08 2.81 -33.19
C SER A 365 216.78 4.31 -33.20
N VAL A 366 216.41 4.76 -34.39
CA VAL A 366 216.15 6.11 -34.90
C VAL A 366 215.02 6.85 -34.15
N LEU A 367 214.21 6.14 -33.37
CA LEU A 367 213.11 6.73 -32.60
C LEU A 367 213.59 7.74 -31.54
N LYS A 368 214.86 7.66 -31.12
CA LYS A 368 215.48 8.65 -30.23
C LYS A 368 215.81 9.98 -30.94
N GLN A 369 216.10 9.95 -32.23
CA GLN A 369 216.38 11.17 -33.03
C GLN A 369 215.07 11.88 -33.42
N HIS A 370 213.97 11.14 -33.60
CA HIS A 370 212.68 11.75 -33.96
C HIS A 370 211.98 12.44 -32.78
N LEU A 371 212.25 12.02 -31.55
CA LEU A 371 211.78 12.70 -30.34
C LEU A 371 212.50 14.06 -30.12
N GLU A 372 213.70 14.24 -30.66
CA GLU A 372 214.42 15.52 -30.59
C GLU A 372 213.96 16.53 -31.66
N GLU A 373 213.48 16.06 -32.82
CA GLU A 373 212.93 16.94 -33.86
C GLU A 373 211.47 17.36 -33.59
N GLN A 374 210.64 16.50 -32.96
CA GLN A 374 209.27 16.91 -32.58
C GLN A 374 209.24 17.90 -31.40
N ALA A 375 210.28 17.92 -30.56
CA ALA A 375 210.45 18.96 -29.56
C ALA A 375 210.74 20.35 -30.15
N GLN A 376 211.05 20.47 -31.45
CA GLN A 376 211.32 21.74 -32.13
C GLN A 376 210.13 22.30 -32.93
N TYR A 377 209.04 21.56 -33.12
CA TYR A 377 207.91 22.02 -33.96
C TYR A 377 206.62 22.36 -33.21
N GLU A 378 206.39 21.85 -31.99
CA GLU A 378 205.19 22.21 -31.21
C GLU A 378 205.42 23.36 -30.21
N SER A 379 206.59 24.00 -30.24
CA SER A 379 206.80 25.33 -29.65
C SER A 379 206.64 26.50 -30.64
N GLU A 380 206.23 26.27 -31.90
CA GLU A 380 206.04 27.33 -32.92
C GLU A 380 204.67 27.34 -33.62
N SER A 381 203.72 26.48 -33.23
CA SER A 381 202.27 26.67 -33.47
C SER A 381 201.52 27.07 -32.19
N GLU A 382 202.23 27.75 -31.29
CA GLU A 382 201.72 28.45 -30.10
C GLU A 382 201.87 30.00 -30.18
N SER A 383 202.28 30.62 -31.30
CA SER A 383 202.16 32.10 -31.46
C SER A 383 202.36 32.69 -32.88
N GLU A 384 201.41 32.51 -33.80
CA GLU A 384 201.14 33.48 -34.89
C GLU A 384 199.62 33.63 -35.07
N ALA A 385 199.17 34.89 -35.05
CA ALA A 385 197.79 35.36 -35.20
C ALA A 385 196.84 34.99 -34.03
N GLU A 386 197.02 35.62 -32.87
CA GLU A 386 196.25 36.83 -32.55
C GLU A 386 196.65 38.10 -33.36
N THR A 387 195.77 38.50 -34.30
CA THR A 387 195.50 39.91 -34.69
C THR A 387 193.99 40.15 -34.62
N GLU A 388 193.44 39.82 -33.46
CA GLU A 388 192.77 40.68 -32.48
C GLU A 388 193.22 40.06 -31.13
N THR A 389 194.06 40.68 -30.30
CA THR A 389 193.70 41.69 -29.28
C THR A 389 192.46 41.30 -28.46
N GLU A 390 192.64 40.60 -27.35
CA GLU A 390 192.56 41.15 -25.97
C GLU A 390 192.36 40.02 -24.95
N SER A 391 193.33 39.89 -24.05
CA SER A 391 193.14 39.71 -22.61
C SER A 391 192.47 38.43 -22.08
N VAL A 392 193.22 37.78 -21.17
CA VAL A 392 192.74 37.37 -19.83
C VAL A 392 191.82 36.15 -19.85
N SER A 393 192.35 34.94 -19.61
CA SER A 393 192.54 34.38 -18.26
C SER A 393 191.27 34.42 -17.41
N GLU A 394 190.60 33.27 -17.30
CA GLU A 394 190.03 32.65 -16.10
C GLU A 394 189.03 31.60 -16.60
N GLU A 395 189.42 30.32 -16.58
CA GLU A 395 189.26 29.44 -15.41
C GLU A 395 187.77 29.24 -15.13
N GLU A 396 187.26 28.09 -15.54
CA GLU A 396 187.19 26.91 -14.66
C GLU A 396 186.23 27.12 -13.49
N PHE A 397 185.51 26.04 -13.19
CA PHE A 397 184.46 25.91 -12.19
C PHE A 397 183.13 26.57 -12.60
N ALA A 398 182.00 25.91 -12.45
CA ALA A 398 181.71 24.65 -11.78
C ALA A 398 180.35 24.24 -12.37
N SER A 399 180.27 23.09 -13.03
CA SER A 399 180.20 21.78 -12.39
C SER A 399 178.85 21.53 -11.76
N ALA A 400 178.37 20.33 -12.08
CA ALA A 400 177.45 19.55 -11.29
C ALA A 400 176.00 20.06 -11.37
N GLU A 401 175.02 19.19 -11.61
CA GLU A 401 175.00 17.77 -11.32
C GLU A 401 173.79 17.17 -12.01
N GLU A 402 173.91 15.88 -12.32
CA GLU A 402 172.83 14.90 -12.26
C GLU A 402 171.67 15.03 -13.26
N THR A 403 171.26 14.01 -14.02
CA THR A 403 171.66 12.63 -14.32
C THR A 403 170.41 12.09 -15.04
N ALA A 404 170.61 11.23 -16.05
CA ALA A 404 169.72 10.12 -16.45
C ALA A 404 168.23 10.47 -16.73
N GLU A 405 167.76 10.36 -17.97
CA GLU A 405 167.21 9.08 -18.49
C GLU A 405 166.21 8.50 -17.47
N ASP A 406 164.90 8.77 -17.58
CA ASP A 406 163.97 8.27 -18.63
C ASP A 406 162.69 9.14 -18.73
#